data_AF-A0A966PU30-F1
#
_entry.id   AF-A0A966PU30-F1
#
_cell.length_a   1.000
_cell.length_b   1.000
_cell.length_c   1.000
_cell.angle_alpha   90.00
_cell.angle_beta   90.00
_cell.angle_gamma   90.00
#
_symmetry.space_group_name_H-M   'P 1'
#
loop_
_entity.id
_entity.type
_entity.pdbx_description
1 polymer ?
#
loop_
_entity_poly.entity_id
_entity_poly.type
_entity_poly.pdbx_seq_one_letter_code
_entity_poly.pdbx_strand_id
1 'polypeptide(L)'
;MKSIRIPFSFEEGSVSSTTNVDTIVGQEVVNYFMTINGERIMNQQYGGNLPKLSFEINDPLVLADYKLDAISDVNSNLSFGKVLDIAVLDSENTTFYEENVATVIVRYAVTPRTVSTVKLTVTNTFNEESDI
;
A
#
# COMPACT_ATOMS: atom_id res chain seq x y z
N MET A 1 -9.26 -16.27 12.96
CA MET A 1 -9.70 -15.66 11.69
C MET A 1 -8.92 -16.30 10.56
N LYS A 2 -9.53 -16.51 9.38
CA LYS A 2 -8.88 -17.12 8.21
C LYS A 2 -9.11 -16.19 7.02
N SER A 3 -8.05 -15.82 6.32
CA SER A 3 -8.12 -15.06 5.07
C SER A 3 -7.45 -15.82 3.94
N ILE A 4 -7.85 -15.53 2.70
CA ILE A 4 -7.16 -16.03 1.50
C ILE A 4 -5.80 -15.35 1.43
N ARG A 5 -4.74 -16.12 1.16
CA ARG A 5 -3.39 -15.58 1.04
C ARG A 5 -3.28 -14.73 -0.23
N ILE A 6 -2.63 -13.58 -0.11
CA ILE A 6 -2.21 -12.73 -1.24
C ILE A 6 -0.66 -12.77 -1.30
N PRO A 7 -0.04 -13.06 -2.45
CA PRO A 7 -0.66 -13.38 -3.74
C PRO A 7 -1.43 -14.71 -3.71
N PHE A 8 -2.48 -14.78 -4.53
CA PHE A 8 -3.37 -15.94 -4.60
C PHE A 8 -2.62 -17.17 -5.11
N SER A 9 -2.77 -18.28 -4.40
CA SER A 9 -2.09 -19.54 -4.71
C SER A 9 -2.91 -20.74 -4.27
N PHE A 10 -2.67 -21.87 -4.94
CA PHE A 10 -3.24 -23.16 -4.58
C PHE A 10 -2.13 -24.09 -4.08
N GLU A 11 -2.39 -24.76 -2.96
CA GLU A 11 -1.51 -25.76 -2.37
C GLU A 11 -2.34 -27.02 -2.09
N GLU A 12 -1.86 -28.17 -2.56
CA GLU A 12 -2.50 -29.48 -2.34
C GLU A 12 -3.98 -29.56 -2.74
N GLY A 13 -4.37 -28.85 -3.81
CA GLY A 13 -5.75 -28.85 -4.31
C GLY A 13 -6.70 -27.94 -3.52
N SER A 14 -6.19 -27.12 -2.62
CA SER A 14 -6.97 -26.15 -1.83
C SER A 14 -6.40 -24.72 -1.96
N VAL A 15 -7.24 -23.71 -1.71
CA VAL A 15 -6.80 -22.30 -1.70
C VAL A 15 -5.89 -22.06 -0.51
N SER A 16 -4.68 -21.53 -0.76
CA SER A 16 -3.75 -21.14 0.30
C SER A 16 -4.36 -20.02 1.15
N SER A 17 -4.24 -20.15 2.45
CA SER A 17 -4.87 -19.24 3.41
C SER A 17 -3.94 -18.92 4.55
N THR A 18 -4.10 -17.73 5.12
CA THR A 18 -3.35 -17.31 6.30
C THR A 18 -4.29 -17.13 7.49
N THR A 19 -3.79 -17.50 8.66
CA THR A 19 -4.45 -17.30 9.96
C THR A 19 -3.69 -16.31 10.84
N ASN A 20 -2.47 -15.91 10.43
CA ASN A 20 -1.66 -14.95 11.18
C ASN A 20 -2.22 -13.53 10.96
N VAL A 21 -2.66 -12.90 12.05
CA VAL A 21 -3.31 -11.58 12.01
C VAL A 21 -2.40 -10.51 11.43
N ASP A 22 -1.10 -10.49 11.76
CA ASP A 22 -0.16 -9.49 11.23
C ASP A 22 -0.02 -9.60 9.71
N THR A 23 -0.03 -10.84 9.18
CA THR A 23 0.01 -11.06 7.73
C THR A 23 -1.30 -10.70 7.04
N ILE A 24 -2.44 -10.90 7.71
CA ILE A 24 -3.76 -10.52 7.19
C ILE A 24 -3.83 -9.00 7.07
N VAL A 25 -3.47 -8.27 8.14
CA VAL A 25 -3.49 -6.80 8.13
C VAL A 25 -2.47 -6.26 7.13
N GLY A 26 -1.27 -6.84 7.05
CA GLY A 26 -0.28 -6.47 6.03
C GLY A 26 -0.83 -6.64 4.60
N GLN A 27 -1.54 -7.75 4.33
CA GLN A 27 -2.20 -7.97 3.04
C GLN A 27 -3.32 -6.96 2.76
N GLU A 28 -4.14 -6.62 3.76
CA GLU A 28 -5.20 -5.60 3.60
C GLU A 28 -4.61 -4.21 3.29
N VAL A 29 -3.55 -3.83 3.99
CA VAL A 29 -2.82 -2.56 3.76
C VAL A 29 -2.26 -2.52 2.35
N VAL A 30 -1.50 -3.55 1.93
CA VAL A 30 -0.93 -3.63 0.57
C VAL A 30 -2.03 -3.55 -0.48
N ASN A 31 -3.10 -4.31 -0.30
CA ASN A 31 -4.22 -4.37 -1.22
C ASN A 31 -4.91 -3.01 -1.36
N TYR A 32 -5.17 -2.30 -0.27
CA TYR A 32 -5.75 -0.96 -0.31
C TYR A 32 -4.84 0.01 -1.09
N PHE A 33 -3.56 0.13 -0.71
CA PHE A 33 -2.67 1.13 -1.33
C PHE A 33 -2.40 0.86 -2.82
N MET A 34 -2.33 -0.41 -3.22
CA MET A 34 -2.10 -0.79 -4.62
C MET A 34 -3.35 -0.73 -5.49
N THR A 35 -4.55 -0.65 -4.90
CA THR A 35 -5.80 -0.56 -5.66
C THR A 35 -6.11 0.89 -6.02
N ILE A 36 -6.59 1.10 -7.25
CA ILE A 36 -7.11 2.39 -7.74
C ILE A 36 -8.62 2.45 -7.51
N ASN A 37 -9.13 3.63 -7.12
CA ASN A 37 -10.57 3.84 -6.96
C ASN A 37 -11.32 3.49 -8.25
N GLY A 38 -12.36 2.67 -8.13
CA GLY A 38 -13.14 2.14 -9.25
C GLY A 38 -12.75 0.72 -9.70
N GLU A 39 -11.62 0.16 -9.26
CA GLU A 39 -11.23 -1.21 -9.59
C GLU A 39 -12.09 -2.27 -8.86
N ARG A 40 -12.55 -1.95 -7.65
CA ARG A 40 -13.43 -2.85 -6.89
C ARG A 40 -14.89 -2.70 -7.28
N ILE A 41 -15.42 -3.76 -7.87
CA ILE A 41 -16.85 -3.91 -8.15
C ILE A 41 -17.62 -3.81 -6.81
N MET A 42 -18.71 -3.03 -6.80
CA MET A 42 -19.55 -2.72 -5.62
C MET A 42 -18.91 -1.85 -4.53
N ASN A 43 -17.62 -1.48 -4.64
CA ASN A 43 -16.99 -0.53 -3.72
C ASN A 43 -16.01 0.39 -4.48
N GLN A 44 -16.57 1.37 -5.18
CA GLN A 44 -15.80 2.29 -6.03
C GLN A 44 -14.87 3.21 -5.24
N GLN A 45 -15.13 3.40 -3.94
CA GLN A 45 -14.32 4.25 -3.06
C GLN A 45 -13.12 3.50 -2.44
N TYR A 46 -12.99 2.19 -2.67
CA TYR A 46 -11.86 1.43 -2.17
C TYR A 46 -10.64 1.61 -3.07
N GLY A 47 -9.58 2.18 -2.50
CA GLY A 47 -8.28 2.32 -3.14
C GLY A 47 -7.48 3.48 -2.56
N GLY A 48 -6.18 3.27 -2.38
CA GLY A 48 -5.26 4.31 -1.94
C GLY A 48 -4.70 5.14 -3.08
N ASN A 49 -4.92 4.74 -4.35
CA ASN A 49 -4.41 5.43 -5.53
C ASN A 49 -2.89 5.70 -5.50
N LEU A 50 -2.11 4.91 -4.76
CA LEU A 50 -0.67 5.12 -4.64
C LEU A 50 0.04 5.08 -6.01
N PRO A 51 -0.34 4.21 -6.97
CA PRO A 51 0.26 4.24 -8.31
C PRO A 51 0.00 5.52 -9.09
N LYS A 52 -1.03 6.33 -8.77
CA LYS A 52 -1.25 7.62 -9.44
C LYS A 52 -0.26 8.69 -8.99
N LEU A 53 0.22 8.60 -7.75
CA LEU A 53 1.22 9.52 -7.23
C LEU A 53 2.57 9.40 -7.92
N SER A 54 2.85 8.30 -8.64
CA SER A 54 4.10 8.19 -9.39
C SER A 54 4.23 9.21 -10.51
N PHE A 55 3.16 9.90 -10.89
CA PHE A 55 3.17 10.92 -11.95
C PHE A 55 2.97 12.35 -11.43
N GLU A 56 2.84 12.52 -10.11
CA GLU A 56 2.65 13.83 -9.49
C GLU A 56 4.00 14.47 -9.14
N ILE A 57 4.04 15.81 -9.17
CA ILE A 57 5.22 16.57 -8.72
C ILE A 57 5.46 16.26 -7.24
N ASN A 58 6.72 15.98 -6.87
CA ASN A 58 7.14 15.77 -5.48
C ASN A 58 7.08 17.08 -4.67
N ASP A 59 5.86 17.59 -4.45
CA ASP A 59 5.56 18.72 -3.58
C ASP A 59 5.26 18.22 -2.16
N PRO A 60 6.03 18.65 -1.14
CA PRO A 60 5.78 18.29 0.24
C PRO A 60 4.36 18.57 0.74
N LEU A 61 3.68 19.60 0.22
CA LEU A 61 2.31 19.93 0.61
C LEU A 61 1.30 18.93 0.06
N VAL A 62 1.46 18.55 -1.21
CA VAL A 62 0.60 17.54 -1.88
C VAL A 62 0.75 16.18 -1.20
N LEU A 63 1.98 15.79 -0.86
CA LEU A 63 2.23 14.54 -0.13
C LEU A 63 1.69 14.57 1.31
N ALA A 64 1.73 15.72 1.98
CA ALA A 64 1.18 15.87 3.32
C ALA A 64 -0.35 15.73 3.32
N ASP A 65 -1.02 16.36 2.36
CA ASP A 65 -2.47 16.27 2.19
C ASP A 65 -2.88 14.83 1.83
N TYR A 66 -2.21 14.23 0.85
CA TYR A 66 -2.44 12.82 0.49
C TYR A 66 -2.29 11.89 1.69
N LYS A 67 -1.25 12.09 2.50
CA LYS A 67 -1.00 11.25 3.68
C LYS A 67 -2.14 11.33 4.69
N LEU A 68 -2.68 12.52 4.94
CA LEU A 68 -3.78 12.70 5.88
C LEU A 68 -5.03 11.97 5.41
N ASP A 69 -5.39 12.16 4.13
CA ASP A 69 -6.54 11.51 3.51
C ASP A 69 -6.37 9.98 3.48
N ALA A 70 -5.21 9.51 3.04
CA ALA A 70 -4.91 8.08 2.98
C ALA A 70 -4.95 7.41 4.35
N ILE A 71 -4.41 8.03 5.42
CA ILE A 71 -4.50 7.47 6.77
C ILE A 71 -5.95 7.39 7.25
N SER A 72 -6.76 8.42 6.98
CA SER A 72 -8.19 8.41 7.32
C SER A 72 -8.93 7.28 6.61
N ASP A 73 -8.74 7.19 5.29
CA ASP A 73 -9.51 6.28 4.44
C ASP A 73 -9.08 4.82 4.63
N VAL A 74 -7.78 4.53 4.76
CA VAL A 74 -7.30 3.16 5.05
C VAL A 74 -7.90 2.68 6.37
N ASN A 75 -7.90 3.51 7.41
CA ASN A 75 -8.42 3.14 8.72
C ASN A 75 -9.93 2.89 8.72
N SER A 76 -10.68 3.43 7.74
CA SER A 76 -12.09 3.09 7.54
C SER A 76 -12.31 1.74 6.85
N ASN A 77 -11.32 1.27 6.09
CA ASN A 77 -11.38 0.07 5.26
C ASN A 77 -10.65 -1.15 5.87
N LEU A 78 -9.80 -0.96 6.88
CA LEU A 78 -9.12 -2.04 7.57
C LEU A 78 -10.06 -2.76 8.54
N SER A 79 -10.07 -4.09 8.47
CA SER A 79 -10.87 -4.92 9.37
C SER A 79 -10.27 -4.96 10.77
N PHE A 80 -8.93 -4.94 10.85
CA PHE A 80 -8.16 -5.02 12.09
C PHE A 80 -6.90 -4.16 12.01
N GLY A 81 -6.53 -3.61 13.16
CA GLY A 81 -5.38 -2.73 13.29
C GLY A 81 -5.68 -1.30 12.82
N LYS A 82 -4.67 -0.45 12.94
CA LYS A 82 -4.72 0.95 12.48
C LYS A 82 -3.41 1.33 11.84
N VAL A 83 -3.47 2.03 10.71
CA VAL A 83 -2.32 2.74 10.16
C VAL A 83 -2.04 3.95 11.03
N LEU A 84 -0.80 4.06 11.48
CA LEU A 84 -0.31 5.14 12.32
C LEU A 84 0.39 6.21 11.50
N ASP A 85 1.17 5.79 10.51
CA ASP A 85 2.04 6.67 9.76
C ASP A 85 2.35 6.12 8.37
N ILE A 86 2.60 7.05 7.45
CA ILE A 86 3.03 6.78 6.08
C ILE A 86 4.24 7.68 5.81
N ALA A 87 5.35 7.08 5.38
CA ALA A 87 6.53 7.81 4.94
C ALA A 87 6.83 7.44 3.49
N VAL A 88 7.03 8.45 2.64
CA VAL A 88 7.53 8.27 1.28
C VAL A 88 9.01 8.57 1.31
N LEU A 89 9.82 7.60 0.92
CA LEU A 89 11.26 7.74 0.76
C LEU A 89 11.56 7.76 -0.74
N ASP A 90 12.19 8.86 -1.16
CA ASP A 90 12.80 8.94 -2.47
C ASP A 90 14.10 8.13 -2.47
N SER A 91 14.35 7.43 -3.57
CA SER A 91 15.53 6.59 -3.76
C SER A 91 16.71 7.47 -4.16
N GLU A 92 17.23 8.28 -3.23
CA GLU A 92 18.40 9.10 -3.55
C GLU A 92 19.73 8.33 -3.54
N ASN A 93 19.82 7.05 -3.11
CA ASN A 93 21.15 6.44 -2.95
C ASN A 93 21.28 4.92 -2.73
N THR A 94 20.82 4.05 -3.66
CA THR A 94 21.30 2.65 -3.65
C THR A 94 21.52 2.08 -5.06
N THR A 95 22.78 2.14 -5.50
CA THR A 95 23.45 1.17 -6.40
C THR A 95 22.71 0.73 -7.68
N PHE A 96 22.97 1.48 -8.76
CA PHE A 96 23.28 1.01 -10.12
C PHE A 96 22.30 0.13 -10.93
N TYR A 97 21.08 -0.22 -10.49
CA TYR A 97 20.14 -0.96 -11.37
C TYR A 97 18.65 -0.64 -11.31
N GLU A 98 18.16 0.26 -10.46
CA GLU A 98 16.74 0.65 -10.48
C GLU A 98 16.59 2.17 -10.46
N GLU A 99 16.38 2.76 -11.64
CA GLU A 99 16.03 4.17 -11.80
C GLU A 99 14.65 4.44 -11.18
N ASN A 100 14.57 5.44 -10.31
CA ASN A 100 13.33 6.11 -9.87
C ASN A 100 12.26 5.23 -9.23
N VAL A 101 12.60 4.58 -8.10
CA VAL A 101 11.68 3.79 -7.30
C VAL A 101 11.28 4.54 -6.04
N ALA A 102 10.02 4.99 -5.93
CA ALA A 102 9.50 5.48 -4.66
C ALA A 102 9.24 4.29 -3.72
N THR A 103 9.82 4.39 -2.53
CA THR A 103 9.54 3.48 -1.44
C THR A 103 8.53 4.11 -0.50
N VAL A 104 7.35 3.50 -0.35
CA VAL A 104 6.37 3.92 0.65
C VAL A 104 6.41 2.97 1.83
N ILE A 105 6.73 3.53 3.00
CA ILE A 105 6.78 2.83 4.26
C ILE A 105 5.48 3.10 5.01
N VAL A 106 4.68 2.06 5.21
CA VAL A 106 3.44 2.15 5.99
C VAL A 106 3.67 1.51 7.35
N ARG A 107 3.45 2.27 8.42
CA ARG A 107 3.51 1.81 9.80
C ARG A 107 2.10 1.57 10.30
N TYR A 108 1.82 0.34 10.71
CA TYR A 108 0.52 -0.06 11.26
C TYR A 108 0.68 -0.77 12.59
N ALA A 109 -0.36 -0.69 13.42
CA ALA A 109 -0.42 -1.35 14.71
C ALA A 109 -1.54 -2.39 14.71
N VAL A 110 -1.24 -3.59 15.19
CA VAL A 110 -2.20 -4.68 15.39
C VAL A 110 -2.33 -4.93 16.89
N THR A 111 -3.57 -4.96 17.38
CA THR A 111 -3.85 -5.33 18.78
C THR A 111 -3.52 -6.82 18.97
N PRO A 112 -2.67 -7.22 19.94
CA PRO A 112 -2.46 -6.53 21.21
C PRO A 112 -1.06 -5.93 21.47
N ARG A 113 -0.20 -5.59 20.47
CA ARG A 113 0.95 -4.63 20.60
C ARG A 113 1.99 -4.65 19.46
N THR A 114 1.81 -5.38 18.37
CA THR A 114 2.81 -5.41 17.29
C THR A 114 2.67 -4.18 16.40
N VAL A 115 3.73 -3.37 16.37
CA VAL A 115 3.92 -2.32 15.38
C VAL A 115 4.75 -2.93 14.26
N SER A 116 4.17 -2.99 13.07
CA SER A 116 4.80 -3.59 11.90
C SER A 116 4.90 -2.57 10.78
N THR A 117 5.87 -2.81 9.91
CA THR A 117 6.18 -1.92 8.79
C THR A 117 6.09 -2.70 7.49
N VAL A 118 5.32 -2.18 6.54
CA VAL A 118 5.27 -2.70 5.17
C VAL A 118 5.96 -1.71 4.26
N LYS A 119 6.94 -2.22 3.50
CA LYS A 119 7.62 -1.49 2.43
C LYS A 119 6.90 -1.78 1.12
N LEU A 120 6.26 -0.78 0.54
CA LEU A 120 5.68 -0.81 -0.79
C LEU A 120 6.68 -0.18 -1.76
N THR A 121 7.03 -0.93 -2.79
CA THR A 121 7.94 -0.48 -3.85
C THR A 121 7.11 -0.21 -5.09
N VAL A 122 7.03 1.04 -5.53
CA VAL A 122 6.36 1.41 -6.80
C VAL A 122 7.45 1.55 -7.86
N THR A 123 7.52 0.60 -8.78
CA THR A 123 8.50 0.55 -9.89
C THR A 123 8.06 1.39 -11.08
N ASN A 124 7.72 2.66 -10.87
CA ASN A 124 7.43 3.60 -11.95
C ASN A 124 8.23 4.89 -11.76
N THR A 125 8.83 5.35 -12.85
CA THR A 125 9.54 6.61 -12.99
C THR A 125 8.62 7.79 -12.69
N PHE A 126 9.05 8.72 -11.84
CA PHE A 126 8.42 10.04 -11.71
C PHE A 126 8.86 10.91 -12.89
N ASN A 127 8.17 10.82 -14.02
CA ASN A 127 8.34 11.77 -15.12
C ASN A 127 6.98 12.27 -15.64
N GLU A 128 6.91 13.56 -15.98
CA GLU A 128 5.72 14.22 -16.58
C GLU A 128 5.44 13.75 -18.02
N GLU A 129 6.30 12.92 -18.62
CA GLU A 129 6.08 12.38 -19.97
C GLU A 129 5.25 11.09 -19.91
N SER A 130 3.94 11.24 -19.72
CA SER A 130 2.99 10.23 -20.19
C SER A 130 2.76 10.44 -21.69
N ASP A 131 3.26 9.53 -22.53
CA ASP A 131 2.88 9.46 -23.93
C ASP A 131 1.34 9.36 -24.07
N ILE A 132 0.82 10.12 -25.03
CA ILE A 132 -0.58 10.15 -25.48
C ILE A 132 -1.03 8.78 -25.97
#